data_AF-A0A523SY95-F1
#
_entry.id   AF-A0A523SY95-F1
#
_cell.length_a   1.000
_cell.length_b   1.000
_cell.length_c   1.000
_cell.angle_alpha   90.00
_cell.angle_beta   90.00
_cell.angle_gamma   90.00
#
_symmetry.space_group_name_H-M   'P 1'
#
loop_
_entity.id
_entity.type
_entity.pdbx_description
1 polymer ?
#
loop_
_entity_poly.entity_id
_entity_poly.type
_entity_poly.pdbx_seq_one_letter_code
_entity_poly.pdbx_strand_id
1 'polypeptide(L)'
;MKRAKKVIVVMPAYNAEKTLEKTLKDIPNDWVDEIILTDDCSQDGTVELAKKLGLQVFVHQKNMGYGANQKTCYDEAFKLGGD
;
A
#
# COMPACT_ATOMS: atom_id res chain seq x y z
N MET A 1 -1.53 20.19 -14.67
CA MET A 1 -2.99 19.99 -14.56
C MET A 1 -3.22 18.83 -13.60
N LYS A 2 -4.07 18.99 -12.58
CA LYS A 2 -4.56 17.82 -11.81
C LYS A 2 -5.47 17.01 -12.72
N ARG A 3 -5.32 15.68 -12.72
CA ARG A 3 -6.23 14.77 -13.42
C ARG A 3 -7.63 14.90 -12.82
N ALA A 4 -8.67 14.60 -13.62
CA ALA A 4 -10.06 14.63 -13.15
C ALA A 4 -10.35 13.56 -12.08
N LYS A 5 -9.59 12.47 -12.08
CA LYS A 5 -9.65 11.37 -11.11
C LYS A 5 -8.30 11.19 -10.43
N LYS A 6 -8.33 10.80 -9.15
CA LYS A 6 -7.12 10.53 -8.37
C LYS A 6 -6.85 9.03 -8.38
N VAL A 7 -5.71 8.62 -8.93
CA VAL A 7 -5.33 7.22 -9.04
C VAL A 7 -4.43 6.84 -7.88
N ILE A 8 -4.92 5.96 -7.01
CA ILE A 8 -4.20 5.45 -5.85
C ILE A 8 -3.91 3.96 -6.05
N VAL A 9 -2.63 3.58 -5.98
CA VAL A 9 -2.24 2.16 -5.94
C VAL A 9 -2.28 1.70 -4.49
N VAL A 10 -2.94 0.57 -4.25
CA VAL A 10 -3.00 -0.07 -2.94
C VAL A 10 -2.17 -1.35 -2.94
N MET A 11 -1.39 -1.54 -1.88
CA MET A 11 -0.48 -2.68 -1.73
C MET A 11 -0.81 -3.45 -0.45
N PRO A 12 -1.69 -4.46 -0.48
CA PRO A 12 -1.83 -5.37 0.66
C PRO A 12 -0.53 -6.18 0.83
N ALA A 13 0.06 -6.13 2.01
CA ALA A 13 1.33 -6.77 2.32
C ALA A 13 1.20 -7.77 3.48
N TYR A 14 1.92 -8.88 3.36
CA TYR A 14 2.20 -9.82 4.45
C TYR A 14 3.51 -10.54 4.12
N ASN A 15 4.55 -10.33 4.93
CA ASN A 15 5.90 -10.85 4.74
C ASN A 15 6.48 -10.57 3.32
N ALA A 16 6.45 -9.30 2.91
CA ALA A 16 6.81 -8.83 1.58
C ALA A 16 8.18 -8.13 1.50
N GLU A 17 9.02 -8.17 2.54
CA GLU A 17 10.28 -7.42 2.62
C GLU A 17 11.15 -7.63 1.37
N LYS A 18 11.24 -8.87 0.89
CA LYS A 18 12.11 -9.25 -0.23
C LYS A 18 11.63 -8.77 -1.60
N THR A 19 10.35 -8.44 -1.73
CA THR A 19 9.73 -8.10 -3.02
C THR A 19 9.25 -6.66 -3.07
N LEU A 20 9.00 -6.03 -1.91
CA LEU A 20 8.39 -4.70 -1.80
C LEU A 20 9.08 -3.63 -2.64
N GLU A 21 10.41 -3.48 -2.52
CA GLU A 21 11.14 -2.44 -3.26
C GLU A 21 11.06 -2.66 -4.78
N LYS A 22 11.12 -3.91 -5.23
CA LYS A 22 11.00 -4.23 -6.65
C LYS A 22 9.59 -3.93 -7.15
N THR A 23 8.56 -4.39 -6.43
CA THR A 23 7.16 -4.11 -6.78
C THR A 23 6.90 -2.62 -6.85
N LEU A 24 7.44 -1.83 -5.92
CA LEU A 24 7.30 -0.38 -5.93
C LEU A 24 7.95 0.27 -7.16
N LYS A 25 9.14 -0.20 -7.57
CA LYS A 25 9.84 0.29 -8.78
C LYS A 25 9.12 -0.05 -10.08
N ASP A 26 8.37 -1.15 -10.10
CA ASP A 26 7.61 -1.58 -11.28
C ASP A 26 6.31 -0.76 -11.47
N ILE A 27 5.92 0.08 -10.49
CA ILE A 27 4.73 0.93 -10.57
C ILE A 27 5.03 2.16 -11.46
N PRO A 28 4.23 2.41 -12.52
CA PRO A 28 4.42 3.54 -13.42
C PRO A 28 3.98 4.87 -12.77
N ASN A 29 4.96 5.74 -12.49
CA ASN A 29 4.74 7.03 -11.82
C ASN A 29 4.11 8.12 -12.70
N ASP A 30 3.97 7.87 -14.00
CA ASP A 30 3.40 8.81 -14.97
C ASP A 30 1.88 8.91 -14.87
N TRP A 31 1.20 8.02 -14.15
CA TRP A 31 -0.25 8.13 -13.90
C TRP A 31 -0.77 7.79 -12.52
N VAL A 32 0.10 7.34 -11.62
CA VAL A 32 -0.24 7.09 -10.22
C VAL A 32 -0.02 8.38 -9.41
N ASP A 33 -1.05 8.81 -8.68
CA ASP A 33 -0.97 10.01 -7.84
C ASP A 33 -0.48 9.67 -6.42
N GLU A 34 -0.76 8.46 -5.92
CA GLU A 34 -0.40 8.03 -4.57
C GLU A 34 -0.26 6.50 -4.48
N ILE A 35 0.61 6.03 -3.58
CA ILE A 35 0.80 4.60 -3.30
C ILE A 35 0.69 4.39 -1.79
N ILE A 36 -0.22 3.51 -1.38
CA ILE A 36 -0.42 3.15 0.02
C ILE A 36 -0.19 1.65 0.23
N LEU A 37 0.30 1.28 1.41
CA LEU A 37 0.53 -0.10 1.80
C LEU A 37 -0.25 -0.41 3.09
N THR A 38 -0.98 -1.52 3.08
CA THR A 38 -1.63 -2.04 4.28
C THR A 38 -0.97 -3.36 4.64
N ASP A 39 -0.34 -3.41 5.81
CA ASP A 39 0.39 -4.56 6.33
C ASP A 39 -0.50 -5.41 7.24
N ASP A 40 -0.56 -6.71 6.97
CA ASP A 40 -1.38 -7.67 7.70
C ASP A 40 -0.63 -8.36 8.86
N CYS A 41 0.05 -7.56 9.67
CA CYS A 41 0.87 -8.01 10.80
C CYS A 41 2.04 -8.91 10.36
N SER A 42 2.83 -8.42 9.40
CA SER A 42 4.07 -9.07 8.97
C SER A 42 5.03 -9.29 10.13
N GLN A 43 5.84 -10.35 10.02
CA GLN A 43 6.84 -10.75 11.02
C GLN A 43 8.28 -10.53 10.52
N ASP A 44 8.44 -9.96 9.33
CA ASP A 44 9.71 -9.57 8.71
C ASP A 44 9.84 -8.03 8.64
N GLY A 45 10.86 -7.52 7.96
CA GLY A 45 11.10 -6.08 7.84
C GLY A 45 10.17 -5.32 6.89
N THR A 46 9.00 -5.87 6.52
CA THR A 46 8.07 -5.25 5.54
C THR A 46 7.67 -3.83 5.93
N VAL A 47 7.26 -3.61 7.19
CA VAL A 47 6.74 -2.31 7.65
C VAL A 47 7.86 -1.27 7.69
N GLU A 48 9.02 -1.64 8.19
CA GLU A 48 10.22 -0.82 8.29
C GLU A 48 10.71 -0.40 6.90
N LEU A 49 10.79 -1.36 5.98
CA LEU A 49 11.15 -1.10 4.59
C LEU A 49 10.13 -0.19 3.90
N ALA A 50 8.83 -0.44 4.06
CA ALA A 50 7.78 0.40 3.48
C ALA A 50 7.88 1.86 3.94
N LYS A 51 8.08 2.08 5.25
CA LYS A 51 8.30 3.43 5.81
C LYS A 51 9.57 4.08 5.27
N LYS A 52 10.67 3.31 5.17
CA LYS A 52 11.94 3.79 4.60
C LYS A 52 11.82 4.18 3.13
N LEU A 53 10.97 3.49 2.38
CA LEU A 53 10.65 3.80 0.98
C LEU A 53 9.69 4.98 0.82
N GLY A 54 9.21 5.58 1.92
CA GLY A 54 8.35 6.75 1.90
C GLY A 54 6.87 6.45 1.65
N LEU A 55 6.45 5.19 1.79
CA LEU A 55 5.05 4.81 1.64
C LEU A 55 4.22 5.26 2.84
N GLN A 56 2.96 5.58 2.61
CA GLN A 56 1.96 5.64 3.66
C GLN A 56 1.57 4.21 4.05
N VAL A 57 1.78 3.85 5.32
CA VAL A 57 1.65 2.48 5.82
C VAL A 57 0.58 2.38 6.90
N PHE A 58 -0.38 1.48 6.68
CA PHE A 58 -1.40 1.09 7.65
C PHE A 58 -1.08 -0.31 8.16
N VAL A 59 -1.10 -0.55 9.47
CA VAL A 59 -0.68 -1.85 10.03
C VAL A 59 -1.83 -2.44 10.84
N HIS A 60 -2.23 -3.67 10.53
CA HIS A 60 -3.16 -4.42 11.36
C HIS A 60 -2.47 -4.96 12.62
N GLN A 61 -3.20 -4.98 13.74
CA GLN A 61 -2.68 -5.49 15.01
C GLN A 61 -2.53 -7.02 15.05
N LYS A 62 -3.16 -7.72 14.11
CA LYS A 62 -3.07 -9.17 13.92
C LYS A 62 -3.30 -9.48 12.44
N ASN A 63 -2.88 -10.64 11.98
CA ASN A 63 -3.20 -11.09 10.64
C ASN A 63 -4.73 -11.29 10.49
N MET A 64 -5.34 -10.50 9.62
CA MET A 64 -6.78 -10.50 9.33
C MET A 64 -7.12 -11.34 8.09
N GLY A 65 -6.10 -11.81 7.37
CA GLY A 65 -6.21 -12.51 6.11
C GLY A 65 -6.30 -11.54 4.93
N TYR A 66 -5.87 -12.02 3.77
CA TYR A 66 -5.72 -11.23 2.55
C TYR A 66 -6.98 -10.44 2.16
N GLY A 67 -8.16 -11.07 2.23
CA GLY A 67 -9.42 -10.40 1.87
C GLY A 67 -9.86 -9.32 2.86
N ALA A 68 -9.44 -9.38 4.12
CA ALA A 68 -9.67 -8.28 5.06
C ALA A 68 -8.66 -7.16 4.83
N ASN A 69 -7.39 -7.49 4.58
CA ASN A 69 -6.36 -6.52 4.23
C ASN A 69 -6.70 -5.71 2.96
N GLN A 70 -7.24 -6.37 1.92
CA GLN A 70 -7.75 -5.67 0.74
C GLN A 70 -8.89 -4.70 1.04
N LYS A 71 -9.82 -5.05 1.95
CA LYS A 71 -10.92 -4.14 2.31
C LYS A 71 -10.37 -2.87 2.96
N THR A 72 -9.43 -3.01 3.89
CA THR A 72 -8.74 -1.87 4.48
C THR A 72 -8.04 -1.03 3.40
N CYS A 73 -7.38 -1.66 2.42
CA CYS A 73 -6.77 -0.95 1.30
C CYS A 73 -7.79 -0.05 0.56
N TYR A 74 -8.96 -0.58 0.21
CA TYR A 74 -9.99 0.18 -0.49
C TYR A 74 -10.58 1.30 0.38
N ASP A 75 -10.84 1.02 1.66
CA ASP A 75 -11.36 2.01 2.60
C ASP A 75 -10.39 3.19 2.77
N GLU A 76 -9.09 2.92 2.90
CA GLU A 76 -8.07 3.95 3.03
C GLU A 76 -7.87 4.73 1.73
N ALA A 77 -7.85 4.06 0.57
CA ALA A 77 -7.78 4.75 -0.72
C ALA A 77 -8.99 5.66 -0.95
N PHE A 78 -10.19 5.21 -0.58
CA PHE A 78 -11.41 6.02 -0.67
C PHE A 78 -11.34 7.26 0.23
N LYS A 79 -10.87 7.13 1.48
CA LYS A 79 -10.66 8.26 2.40
C LYS A 79 -9.66 9.28 1.85
N LEU A 80 -8.67 8.82 1.07
CA LEU A 80 -7.68 9.66 0.40
C LEU A 80 -8.21 10.28 -0.90
N GLY A 81 -9.46 10.01 -1.27
CA GLY A 81 -10.12 10.59 -2.44
C GLY A 81 -9.84 9.86 -3.75
N GLY A 82 -9.43 8.58 -3.70
CA GLY A 82 -9.38 7.73 -4.89
C GLY A 82 -10.79 7.35 -5.37
N ASP A 83 -11.00 7.34 -6.69
CA ASP A 83 -12.31 7.16 -7.34
C ASP A 83 -12.27 6.45 -8.71
#